data_AF-A0A8C7YYD3-F1
#
_entry.id   AF-A0A8C7YYD3-F1
#
_cell.length_a   1.000
_cell.length_b   1.000
_cell.length_c   1.000
_cell.angle_alpha   90.00
_cell.angle_beta   90.00
_cell.angle_gamma   90.00
#
_symmetry.space_group_name_H-M   'P 1'
#
loop_
_entity.id
_entity.type
_entity.pdbx_description
1 polymer ?
#
loop_
_entity_poly.entity_id
_entity_poly.type
_entity_poly.pdbx_seq_one_letter_code
_entity_poly.pdbx_strand_id
1 'polypeptide(L)'
;MDFIKARDDDETANLIWNDSAVQHEKIAELRNYQRINHFPGMGEICRKDCLARNMSKMIKCQPQEYSFIPKTWIFPAEYTQLQNYVKELRRKRKQKTFIVKPSNGAMGHGIWLIRNCEKLPAQEHFIVQEYLDKPFLMEGYKFDLRIYILVTSCDPLRIFLYNDGLVRMGTEKYHAPSEANLSQLYMHLTNYSVNKHNENFERDETVDKGSKRSISWFTQFLRCNDYDVAKFWGDISELVVKTLIVAEPHVLHAYRMCRPGQPPGSDSVCFEVLGFDIILDHKLKPWLLEINRAPSFATDQKIDYDVKKGALLNALKLLNIRASDKKRNLAQQKAEAQRRLYGHGSMKKLPAASSDWEKQRHTLERRREELKEQLAQVRKQFSREQHEKQHLGNYRRIYPPDDKLLLEKYESLLSAAFQTFLAGRAASLQKEMNNPLKRMKEEDILDLLEQCELDDEKLMGKSSRQRGPKVGKNRDSGKGSENTSRMHWKPSVKPFKNNTAPSVSPTLSGPIRRSISCPRSIASLSSPSEVRALSSRPSPMVPMATPFIRPGSAMLRSHSLSRSGYAPRVPHSNSLGTIHSNIVGHSSVLFVLL
;
A
#
# COMPACT_ATOMS: atom_id res chain seq x y z
N MET A 1 12.91 21.51 -2.04
CA MET A 1 12.84 20.34 -2.93
C MET A 1 12.82 20.92 -4.32
N ASP A 2 13.87 20.69 -5.11
CA ASP A 2 14.13 21.43 -6.35
C ASP A 2 13.28 20.91 -7.54
N PHE A 3 12.01 20.58 -7.27
CA PHE A 3 11.05 20.17 -8.29
C PHE A 3 10.54 21.38 -9.05
N ILE A 4 10.45 21.24 -10.36
CA ILE A 4 9.78 22.20 -11.25
C ILE A 4 8.43 21.62 -11.61
N LYS A 5 7.38 22.44 -11.47
CA LYS A 5 6.03 22.08 -11.92
C LYS A 5 6.07 21.87 -13.44
N ALA A 6 5.73 20.67 -13.88
CA ALA A 6 5.57 20.34 -15.29
C ALA A 6 4.20 20.78 -15.80
N ARG A 7 3.99 20.71 -17.11
CA ARG A 7 2.65 20.86 -17.69
C ARG A 7 1.78 19.69 -17.24
N ASP A 8 0.48 19.91 -17.14
CA ASP A 8 -0.48 18.91 -16.62
C ASP A 8 -0.61 17.67 -17.54
N ASP A 9 -0.09 17.73 -18.77
CA ASP A 9 -0.02 16.64 -19.76
C ASP A 9 1.37 15.99 -19.89
N ASP A 10 2.37 16.38 -19.08
CA ASP A 10 3.74 15.83 -19.16
C ASP A 10 3.84 14.42 -18.56
N GLU A 11 3.71 13.41 -19.42
CA GLU A 11 3.85 12.00 -19.06
C GLU A 11 5.26 11.60 -18.59
N THR A 12 6.25 12.50 -18.69
CA THR A 12 7.65 12.22 -18.35
C THR A 12 8.07 12.69 -16.96
N ALA A 13 7.16 13.30 -16.21
CA ALA A 13 7.36 13.79 -14.84
C ALA A 13 7.93 12.72 -13.89
N ASN A 14 8.89 13.11 -13.05
CA ASN A 14 9.47 12.23 -12.05
C ASN A 14 8.50 11.94 -10.90
N LEU A 15 7.73 12.94 -10.50
CA LEU A 15 6.74 12.85 -9.43
C LEU A 15 5.37 13.27 -9.95
N ILE A 16 4.38 12.41 -9.68
CA ILE A 16 2.97 12.59 -10.03
C ILE A 16 2.21 12.63 -8.71
N TRP A 17 1.54 13.75 -8.45
CA TRP A 17 0.72 13.93 -7.26
C TRP A 17 -0.74 14.07 -7.65
N ASN A 18 -1.59 13.16 -7.21
CA ASN A 18 -3.03 13.24 -7.38
C ASN A 18 -3.71 13.25 -6.00
N ASP A 19 -4.62 14.17 -5.77
CA ASP A 19 -5.35 14.22 -4.49
C ASP A 19 -6.36 13.08 -4.38
N SER A 20 -6.91 12.62 -5.50
CA SER A 20 -7.90 11.55 -5.55
C SER A 20 -7.27 10.19 -5.87
N ALA A 21 -8.03 9.12 -5.61
CA ALA A 21 -7.64 7.77 -5.98
C ALA A 21 -7.30 7.67 -7.48
N VAL A 22 -6.21 6.97 -7.78
CA VAL A 22 -5.71 6.77 -9.15
C VAL A 22 -6.23 5.45 -9.70
N GLN A 23 -6.65 5.45 -10.97
CA GLN A 23 -7.07 4.25 -11.70
C GLN A 23 -5.87 3.32 -11.95
N HIS A 24 -6.11 2.00 -11.99
CA HIS A 24 -5.05 1.01 -12.12
C HIS A 24 -4.28 1.14 -13.45
N GLU A 25 -4.98 1.51 -14.51
CA GLU A 25 -4.44 1.71 -15.87
C GLU A 25 -3.37 2.81 -15.85
N LYS A 26 -3.62 3.91 -15.12
CA LYS A 26 -2.65 5.01 -15.03
C LYS A 26 -1.35 4.58 -14.33
N ILE A 27 -1.43 3.69 -13.35
CA ILE A 27 -0.27 3.14 -12.66
C ILE A 27 0.50 2.16 -13.57
N ALA A 28 -0.22 1.44 -14.44
CA ALA A 28 0.38 0.53 -15.40
C ALA A 28 1.20 1.26 -16.48
N GLU A 29 0.78 2.46 -16.89
CA GLU A 29 1.49 3.30 -17.88
C GLU A 29 2.82 3.88 -17.39
N LEU A 30 3.06 3.92 -16.07
CA LEU A 30 4.23 4.61 -15.52
C LEU A 30 5.56 3.96 -15.95
N ARG A 31 6.62 4.75 -15.95
CA ARG A 31 8.00 4.26 -16.12
C ARG A 31 8.63 4.03 -14.75
N ASN A 32 9.63 3.14 -14.66
CA ASN A 32 10.17 2.70 -13.35
C ASN A 32 10.89 3.83 -12.57
N TYR A 33 11.24 4.94 -13.25
CA TYR A 33 11.81 6.12 -12.58
C TYR A 33 10.75 7.05 -11.99
N GLN A 34 9.49 6.93 -12.39
CA GLN A 34 8.41 7.79 -11.95
C GLN A 34 7.91 7.36 -10.58
N ARG A 35 7.33 8.31 -9.84
CA ARG A 35 6.70 8.08 -8.54
C ARG A 35 5.31 8.67 -8.53
N ILE A 36 4.35 7.91 -8.01
CA ILE A 36 2.96 8.35 -7.82
C ILE A 36 2.53 8.15 -6.37
N ASN A 37 1.74 9.07 -5.85
CA ASN A 37 1.34 9.14 -4.44
C ASN A 37 0.13 8.25 -4.04
N HIS A 38 -0.14 7.18 -4.81
CA HIS A 38 -1.18 6.19 -4.47
C HIS A 38 -0.76 4.76 -4.81
N PHE A 39 -1.09 3.80 -3.94
CA PHE A 39 -1.05 2.38 -4.29
C PHE A 39 -2.39 1.91 -4.91
N PRO A 40 -2.33 0.98 -5.89
CA PRO A 40 -3.51 0.24 -6.31
C PRO A 40 -3.95 -0.71 -5.18
N GLY A 41 -5.26 -0.95 -5.04
CA GLY A 41 -5.80 -1.84 -4.00
C GLY A 41 -5.90 -1.27 -2.58
N MET A 42 -5.36 -0.07 -2.30
CA MET A 42 -5.44 0.55 -0.96
C MET A 42 -6.88 0.83 -0.47
N GLY A 43 -7.84 0.83 -1.41
CA GLY A 43 -9.28 0.91 -1.10
C GLY A 43 -9.80 -0.19 -0.17
N GLU A 44 -9.09 -1.32 -0.06
CA GLU A 44 -9.46 -2.45 0.80
C GLU A 44 -9.40 -2.14 2.30
N ILE A 45 -8.67 -1.10 2.70
CA ILE A 45 -8.67 -0.58 4.08
C ILE A 45 -9.16 0.88 4.18
N CYS A 46 -9.23 1.62 3.07
CA CYS A 46 -9.70 3.01 3.08
C CYS A 46 -11.22 3.15 2.93
N ARG A 47 -11.90 2.16 2.34
CA ARG A 47 -13.36 2.11 2.36
C ARG A 47 -13.85 1.45 3.64
N LYS A 48 -14.86 2.04 4.28
CA LYS A 48 -15.37 1.60 5.59
C LYS A 48 -15.90 0.16 5.57
N ASP A 49 -16.61 -0.21 4.50
CA ASP A 49 -17.15 -1.55 4.29
C ASP A 49 -16.05 -2.58 4.01
N CYS A 50 -15.08 -2.26 3.16
CA CYS A 50 -13.93 -3.15 2.90
C CYS A 50 -13.06 -3.33 4.14
N LEU A 51 -12.77 -2.25 4.88
CA LEU A 51 -12.03 -2.29 6.14
C LEU A 51 -12.73 -3.23 7.14
N ALA A 52 -14.04 -3.03 7.36
CA ALA A 52 -14.81 -3.88 8.27
C ALA A 52 -14.79 -5.35 7.84
N ARG A 53 -14.94 -5.63 6.54
CA ARG A 53 -14.93 -7.00 5.99
C ARG A 53 -13.58 -7.68 6.21
N ASN A 54 -12.49 -7.00 5.84
CA ASN A 54 -11.15 -7.57 5.89
C ASN A 54 -10.65 -7.70 7.33
N MET A 55 -10.95 -6.73 8.19
CA MET A 55 -10.68 -6.84 9.64
C MET A 55 -11.48 -7.98 10.27
N SER A 56 -12.74 -8.18 9.90
CA SER A 56 -13.56 -9.28 10.44
C SER A 56 -12.99 -10.65 10.09
N LYS A 57 -12.39 -10.81 8.90
CA LYS A 57 -11.68 -12.05 8.54
C LYS A 57 -10.44 -12.25 9.41
N MET A 58 -9.64 -11.20 9.59
CA MET A 58 -8.43 -11.27 10.41
C MET A 58 -8.73 -11.48 11.90
N ILE A 59 -9.80 -10.89 12.45
CA ILE A 59 -10.24 -11.10 13.83
C ILE A 59 -10.66 -12.56 14.06
N LYS A 60 -11.29 -13.21 13.07
CA LYS A 60 -11.64 -14.64 13.18
C LYS A 60 -10.40 -15.53 13.26
N CYS A 61 -9.33 -15.19 12.55
CA CYS A 61 -8.08 -15.96 12.55
C CYS A 61 -7.15 -15.61 13.72
N GLN A 62 -7.10 -14.33 14.11
CA GLN A 62 -6.15 -13.76 15.08
C GLN A 62 -6.84 -12.79 16.06
N PRO A 63 -7.79 -13.26 16.89
CA PRO A 63 -8.67 -12.40 17.68
C PRO A 63 -7.92 -11.54 18.72
N GLN A 64 -6.81 -12.05 19.27
CA GLN A 64 -6.04 -11.34 20.30
C GLN A 64 -5.24 -10.16 19.72
N GLU A 65 -4.88 -10.23 18.44
CA GLU A 65 -4.02 -9.25 17.79
C GLU A 65 -4.80 -8.06 17.21
N TYR A 66 -6.06 -8.29 16.84
CA TYR A 66 -6.93 -7.31 16.16
C TYR A 66 -8.05 -6.79 17.08
N SER A 67 -7.71 -6.47 18.33
CA SER A 67 -8.66 -5.95 19.32
C SER A 67 -8.82 -4.42 19.31
N PHE A 68 -8.25 -3.72 18.32
CA PHE A 68 -8.19 -2.26 18.21
C PHE A 68 -9.22 -1.67 17.24
N ILE A 69 -10.16 -2.46 16.72
CA ILE A 69 -11.25 -1.97 15.87
C ILE A 69 -12.61 -2.26 16.53
N PRO A 70 -13.54 -1.29 16.59
CA PRO A 70 -14.87 -1.55 17.14
C PRO A 70 -15.63 -2.56 16.27
N LYS A 71 -16.49 -3.39 16.89
CA LYS A 71 -17.33 -4.32 16.14
C LYS A 71 -18.17 -3.55 15.14
N THR A 72 -18.15 -4.01 13.89
CA THR A 72 -18.77 -3.33 12.76
C THR A 72 -19.56 -4.35 11.96
N TRP A 73 -20.76 -3.97 11.53
CA TRP A 73 -21.66 -4.76 10.70
C TRP A 73 -21.93 -4.02 9.40
N ILE A 74 -21.83 -4.72 8.27
CA ILE A 74 -22.01 -4.17 6.93
C ILE A 74 -23.45 -4.39 6.46
N PHE A 75 -24.19 -3.33 6.16
CA PHE A 75 -25.57 -3.42 5.70
C PHE A 75 -25.66 -3.42 4.16
N PRO A 76 -26.62 -4.16 3.59
CA PRO A 76 -27.65 -5.00 4.25
C PRO A 76 -27.17 -6.41 4.63
N ALA A 77 -25.95 -6.81 4.23
CA ALA A 77 -25.46 -8.19 4.28
C ALA A 77 -25.42 -8.80 5.70
N GLU A 78 -25.19 -7.98 6.73
CA GLU A 78 -25.00 -8.43 8.10
C GLU A 78 -26.12 -7.98 9.05
N TYR A 79 -27.28 -7.63 8.49
CA TYR A 79 -28.46 -7.23 9.26
C TYR A 79 -28.86 -8.28 10.31
N THR A 80 -29.00 -9.54 9.90
CA THR A 80 -29.41 -10.65 10.78
C THR A 80 -28.40 -10.87 11.92
N GLN A 81 -27.11 -10.72 11.63
CA GLN A 81 -26.02 -10.85 12.59
C GLN A 81 -26.09 -9.73 13.65
N LEU A 82 -26.37 -8.49 13.24
CA LEU A 82 -26.61 -7.39 14.18
C LEU A 82 -27.84 -7.65 15.04
N GLN A 83 -28.96 -8.09 14.44
CA GLN A 83 -30.20 -8.36 15.20
C GLN A 83 -29.98 -9.45 16.25
N ASN A 84 -29.26 -10.52 15.91
CA ASN A 84 -28.89 -11.58 16.86
C ASN A 84 -28.01 -11.05 17.99
N TYR A 85 -27.04 -10.19 17.67
CA TYR A 85 -26.19 -9.56 18.68
C TYR A 85 -26.98 -8.68 19.65
N VAL A 86 -27.91 -7.86 19.13
CA VAL A 86 -28.77 -6.99 19.94
C VAL A 86 -29.72 -7.82 20.82
N LYS A 87 -30.28 -8.91 20.30
CA LYS A 87 -31.07 -9.86 21.10
C LYS A 87 -30.25 -10.47 22.24
N GLU A 88 -28.99 -10.82 21.99
CA GLU A 88 -28.08 -11.34 23.02
C GLU A 88 -27.75 -10.29 24.08
N LEU A 89 -27.50 -9.05 23.68
CA LEU A 89 -27.28 -7.92 24.60
C LEU A 89 -28.50 -7.71 25.52
N ARG A 90 -29.71 -7.74 24.95
CA ARG A 90 -30.97 -7.65 25.72
C ARG A 90 -31.11 -8.80 26.71
N ARG A 91 -30.81 -10.04 26.31
CA ARG A 91 -30.80 -11.21 27.21
C ARG A 91 -29.82 -11.02 28.39
N LYS A 92 -28.68 -10.39 28.14
CA LYS A 92 -27.67 -10.05 29.16
C LYS A 92 -27.99 -8.75 29.93
N ARG A 93 -29.15 -8.12 29.69
CA ARG A 93 -29.54 -6.81 30.24
C ARG A 93 -28.49 -5.72 30.02
N LYS A 94 -27.77 -5.79 28.90
CA LYS A 94 -26.78 -4.79 28.48
C LYS A 94 -27.38 -3.91 27.40
N GLN A 95 -27.21 -2.60 27.54
CA GLN A 95 -27.54 -1.63 26.50
C GLN A 95 -26.24 -1.09 25.90
N LYS A 96 -26.21 -0.98 24.57
CA LYS A 96 -25.09 -0.41 23.82
C LYS A 96 -25.60 0.66 22.86
N THR A 97 -24.75 1.63 22.60
CA THR A 97 -24.96 2.65 21.57
C THR A 97 -24.17 2.24 20.33
N PHE A 98 -24.75 2.50 19.17
CA PHE A 98 -24.15 2.26 17.87
C PHE A 98 -24.10 3.55 17.09
N ILE A 99 -23.12 3.64 16.19
CA ILE A 99 -22.94 4.73 15.25
C ILE A 99 -23.15 4.19 13.84
N VAL A 100 -24.03 4.82 13.07
CA VAL A 100 -24.30 4.48 11.68
C VAL A 100 -23.50 5.43 10.80
N LYS A 101 -22.81 4.88 9.79
CA LYS A 101 -21.96 5.65 8.88
C LYS A 101 -22.22 5.20 7.44
N PRO A 102 -22.35 6.11 6.47
CA PRO A 102 -22.47 5.70 5.07
C PRO A 102 -21.19 5.00 4.60
N SER A 103 -21.32 3.95 3.77
CA SER A 103 -20.16 3.14 3.35
C SER A 103 -19.08 3.94 2.61
N ASN A 104 -19.50 4.91 1.79
CA ASN A 104 -18.62 5.82 1.04
C ASN A 104 -18.70 7.28 1.54
N GLY A 105 -19.24 7.50 2.74
CA GLY A 105 -19.38 8.84 3.32
C GLY A 105 -18.06 9.39 3.85
N ALA A 106 -17.92 10.72 3.79
CA ALA A 106 -16.81 11.48 4.36
C ALA A 106 -17.33 12.71 5.12
N MET A 107 -16.45 13.39 5.85
CA MET A 107 -16.73 14.69 6.51
C MET A 107 -17.85 14.68 7.56
N GLY A 108 -18.25 13.51 8.06
CA GLY A 108 -19.31 13.38 9.06
C GLY A 108 -20.74 13.42 8.50
N HIS A 109 -20.92 13.56 7.19
CA HIS A 109 -22.26 13.59 6.59
C HIS A 109 -22.95 12.22 6.67
N GLY A 110 -24.23 12.25 7.03
CA GLY A 110 -25.05 11.05 7.16
C GLY A 110 -24.64 10.15 8.32
N ILE A 111 -23.97 10.68 9.34
CA ILE A 111 -23.65 9.93 10.57
C ILE A 111 -24.69 10.24 11.64
N TRP A 112 -25.23 9.20 12.28
CA TRP A 112 -26.12 9.35 13.43
C TRP A 112 -25.90 8.22 14.44
N LEU A 113 -26.32 8.46 15.69
CA LEU A 113 -26.25 7.47 16.75
C LEU A 113 -27.60 6.81 16.98
N ILE A 114 -27.58 5.53 17.34
CA ILE A 114 -28.77 4.75 17.69
C ILE A 114 -28.53 3.89 18.92
N ARG A 115 -29.59 3.61 19.67
CA ARG A 115 -29.59 2.58 20.73
C ARG A 115 -30.60 1.47 20.46
N ASN A 116 -31.58 1.72 19.58
CA ASN A 116 -32.52 0.72 19.09
C ASN A 116 -32.27 0.40 17.61
N CYS A 117 -31.66 -0.76 17.35
CA CYS A 117 -31.36 -1.25 16.01
C CYS A 117 -32.57 -1.83 15.25
N GLU A 118 -33.76 -1.92 15.86
CA GLU A 118 -34.98 -2.40 15.18
C GLU A 118 -35.54 -1.37 14.20
N LYS A 119 -35.18 -0.08 14.36
CA LYS A 119 -35.64 1.01 13.49
C LYS A 119 -34.77 1.24 12.24
N LEU A 120 -33.79 0.37 11.99
CA LEU A 120 -32.87 0.55 10.87
C LEU A 120 -33.48 0.08 9.54
N PRO A 121 -33.39 0.87 8.46
CA PRO A 121 -33.86 0.44 7.14
C PRO A 121 -32.97 -0.70 6.63
N ALA A 122 -33.59 -1.85 6.36
CA ALA A 122 -32.87 -3.09 6.05
C ALA A 122 -32.24 -3.12 4.65
N GLN A 123 -32.57 -2.16 3.76
CA GLN A 123 -32.15 -2.15 2.35
C GLN A 123 -31.10 -1.08 2.01
N GLU A 124 -30.72 -0.23 2.97
CA GLU A 124 -29.75 0.82 2.73
C GLU A 124 -28.30 0.35 2.90
N HIS A 125 -27.37 1.04 2.22
CA HIS A 125 -25.95 0.73 2.22
C HIS A 125 -25.17 1.62 3.20
N PHE A 126 -25.00 1.12 4.42
CA PHE A 126 -24.19 1.74 5.46
C PHE A 126 -23.43 0.70 6.27
N ILE A 127 -22.59 1.15 7.19
CA ILE A 127 -22.04 0.33 8.25
C ILE A 127 -22.66 0.74 9.59
N VAL A 128 -22.93 -0.24 10.44
CA VAL A 128 -23.29 -0.03 11.85
C VAL A 128 -22.09 -0.44 12.68
N GLN A 129 -21.62 0.44 13.56
CA GLN A 129 -20.44 0.18 14.37
C GLN A 129 -20.75 0.41 15.85
N GLU A 130 -20.16 -0.38 16.74
CA GLU A 130 -20.23 -0.11 18.18
C GLU A 130 -19.64 1.26 18.50
N TYR A 131 -20.39 2.07 19.24
CA TYR A 131 -19.93 3.38 19.67
C TYR A 131 -19.09 3.26 20.94
N LEU A 132 -17.94 3.95 20.96
CA LEU A 132 -17.07 4.04 22.14
C LEU A 132 -17.64 5.07 23.12
N ASP A 133 -18.35 4.57 24.14
CA ASP A 133 -19.09 5.36 25.13
C ASP A 133 -18.21 6.01 26.21
N LYS A 134 -16.99 5.51 26.42
CA LYS A 134 -16.00 6.03 27.37
C LYS A 134 -14.68 6.41 26.68
N PRO A 135 -14.67 7.47 25.86
CA PRO A 135 -13.45 8.00 25.27
C PRO A 135 -12.53 8.62 26.33
N PHE A 136 -11.25 8.75 26.03
CA PHE A 136 -10.37 9.64 26.78
C PHE A 136 -10.82 11.08 26.52
N LEU A 137 -10.93 11.87 27.59
CA LEU A 137 -11.40 13.25 27.51
C LEU A 137 -10.27 14.20 27.82
N MET A 138 -10.20 15.28 27.05
CA MET A 138 -9.27 16.38 27.28
C MET A 138 -10.08 17.59 27.70
N GLU A 139 -9.90 18.04 28.94
CA GLU A 139 -10.65 19.17 29.51
C GLU A 139 -12.19 18.98 29.44
N GLY A 140 -12.64 17.72 29.42
CA GLY A 140 -14.07 17.35 29.29
C GLY A 140 -14.57 17.23 27.85
N TYR A 141 -13.73 17.47 26.85
CA TYR A 141 -14.08 17.34 25.43
C TYR A 141 -13.63 15.99 24.87
N LYS A 142 -14.46 15.42 24.00
CA LYS A 142 -14.10 14.27 23.17
C LYS A 142 -13.16 14.75 22.06
N PHE A 143 -12.17 13.96 21.71
CA PHE A 143 -11.30 14.26 20.57
C PHE A 143 -10.94 12.99 19.79
N ASP A 144 -10.48 13.18 18.57
CA ASP A 144 -9.81 12.16 17.78
C ASP A 144 -8.41 12.62 17.35
N LEU A 145 -7.60 11.66 16.94
CA LEU A 145 -6.24 11.84 16.45
C LEU A 145 -6.20 11.54 14.95
N ARG A 146 -5.72 12.51 14.18
CA ARG A 146 -5.28 12.34 12.80
C ARG A 146 -3.78 12.12 12.78
N ILE A 147 -3.36 10.90 12.48
CA ILE A 147 -1.94 10.51 12.36
C ILE A 147 -1.59 10.29 10.89
N TYR A 148 -0.45 10.81 10.45
CA TYR A 148 0.03 10.66 9.08
C TYR A 148 0.99 9.48 8.95
N ILE A 149 0.65 8.54 8.08
CA ILE A 149 1.44 7.33 7.81
C ILE A 149 1.94 7.38 6.37
N LEU A 150 3.23 7.19 6.17
CA LEU A 150 3.85 7.09 4.85
C LEU A 150 4.18 5.63 4.55
N VAL A 151 3.61 5.10 3.46
CA VAL A 151 4.00 3.81 2.89
C VAL A 151 4.86 4.09 1.67
N THR A 152 6.12 3.65 1.66
CA THR A 152 7.05 3.92 0.53
C THR A 152 7.21 2.74 -0.42
N SER A 153 6.72 1.56 -0.02
CA SER A 153 6.86 0.31 -0.77
C SER A 153 5.92 -0.74 -0.20
N CYS A 154 5.36 -1.61 -1.05
CA CYS A 154 4.69 -2.85 -0.67
C CYS A 154 5.58 -4.09 -0.92
N ASP A 155 6.63 -3.98 -1.75
CA ASP A 155 7.52 -5.12 -2.06
C ASP A 155 9.00 -4.70 -2.01
N PRO A 156 9.67 -4.80 -0.84
CA PRO A 156 9.14 -5.19 0.46
C PRO A 156 8.29 -4.08 1.10
N LEU A 157 7.37 -4.44 1.99
CA LEU A 157 6.54 -3.49 2.75
C LEU A 157 7.41 -2.57 3.61
N ARG A 158 7.20 -1.25 3.52
CA ARG A 158 7.91 -0.23 4.33
C ARG A 158 6.95 0.85 4.81
N ILE A 159 6.85 0.99 6.13
CA ILE A 159 5.86 1.85 6.79
C ILE A 159 6.57 2.81 7.74
N PHE A 160 6.23 4.08 7.61
CA PHE A 160 6.74 5.17 8.43
C PHE A 160 5.58 5.90 9.10
N LEU A 161 5.70 6.12 10.40
CA LEU A 161 4.76 6.92 11.19
C LEU A 161 5.34 8.32 11.37
N TYR A 162 4.55 9.36 11.14
CA TYR A 162 4.94 10.73 11.45
C TYR A 162 4.72 10.99 12.95
N ASN A 163 5.76 11.43 13.68
CA ASN A 163 5.69 11.67 15.14
C ASN A 163 4.94 12.98 15.49
N ASP A 164 4.02 13.41 14.63
CA ASP A 164 3.09 14.49 14.88
C ASP A 164 1.81 14.26 14.08
N GLY A 165 0.81 15.11 14.26
CA GLY A 165 -0.48 15.00 13.63
C GLY A 165 -1.43 16.07 14.15
N LEU A 166 -2.73 15.84 13.98
CA LEU A 166 -3.75 16.77 14.44
C LEU A 166 -4.63 16.10 15.49
N VAL A 167 -4.81 16.78 16.61
CA VAL A 167 -5.85 16.49 17.59
C VAL A 167 -7.06 17.33 17.24
N ARG A 168 -8.20 16.69 17.01
CA ARG A 168 -9.46 17.35 16.65
C ARG A 168 -10.45 17.20 17.78
N MET A 169 -10.75 18.30 18.47
CA MET A 169 -11.69 18.29 19.60
C MET A 169 -13.13 18.52 19.14
N GLY A 170 -14.08 18.00 19.91
CA GLY A 170 -15.47 18.43 19.85
C GLY A 170 -15.62 19.85 20.40
N THR A 171 -16.74 20.48 20.08
CA THR A 171 -17.05 21.87 20.50
C THR A 171 -17.96 21.95 21.73
N GLU A 172 -18.48 20.81 22.17
CA GLU A 172 -19.30 20.68 23.37
C GLU A 172 -18.71 19.62 24.30
N LYS A 173 -18.88 19.82 25.62
CA LYS A 173 -18.43 18.86 26.63
C LYS A 173 -19.11 17.51 26.44
N TYR A 174 -18.32 16.45 26.58
CA TYR A 174 -18.78 15.11 26.34
C TYR A 174 -19.66 14.60 27.49
N HIS A 175 -20.85 14.13 27.13
CA HIS A 175 -21.69 13.31 28.00
C HIS A 175 -21.86 11.93 27.38
N ALA A 176 -21.97 10.91 28.23
CA ALA A 176 -22.22 9.55 27.78
C ALA A 176 -23.55 9.47 26.99
N PRO A 177 -23.61 8.67 25.92
CA PRO A 177 -24.79 8.62 25.06
C PRO A 177 -26.02 8.06 25.80
N SER A 178 -27.10 8.83 25.75
CA SER A 178 -28.43 8.56 26.30
C SER A 178 -29.48 8.94 25.25
N GLU A 179 -30.73 8.48 25.39
CA GLU A 179 -31.80 8.82 24.43
C GLU A 179 -31.99 10.34 24.26
N ALA A 180 -31.67 11.14 25.27
CA ALA A 180 -31.83 12.59 25.25
C ALA A 180 -30.73 13.34 24.46
N ASN A 181 -29.55 12.75 24.25
CA ASN A 181 -28.41 13.43 23.63
C ASN A 181 -27.90 12.79 22.33
N LEU A 182 -28.53 11.74 21.81
CA LEU A 182 -28.10 11.10 20.54
C LEU A 182 -28.10 12.07 19.34
N SER A 183 -28.94 13.10 19.36
CA SER A 183 -29.02 14.14 18.33
C SER A 183 -28.00 15.27 18.50
N GLN A 184 -27.32 15.36 19.65
CA GLN A 184 -26.30 16.38 19.93
C GLN A 184 -24.97 15.98 19.29
N LEU A 185 -24.88 16.15 17.97
CA LEU A 185 -23.74 15.67 17.19
C LEU A 185 -22.42 16.39 17.53
N TYR A 186 -22.45 17.64 18.01
CA TYR A 186 -21.24 18.42 18.31
C TYR A 186 -20.40 17.89 19.48
N MET A 187 -21.00 17.15 20.43
CA MET A 187 -20.25 16.43 21.47
C MET A 187 -19.83 15.01 21.07
N HIS A 188 -20.51 14.41 20.08
CA HIS A 188 -20.29 13.03 19.67
C HIS A 188 -19.40 12.87 18.44
N LEU A 189 -19.34 13.88 17.56
CA LEU A 189 -18.53 13.91 16.35
C LEU A 189 -17.44 14.97 16.48
N THR A 190 -16.21 14.58 16.17
CA THR A 190 -15.00 15.41 16.29
C THR A 190 -14.51 15.94 14.94
N ASN A 191 -15.24 15.65 13.86
CA ASN A 191 -14.89 16.09 12.52
C ASN A 191 -14.84 17.63 12.45
N TYR A 192 -13.75 18.17 11.90
CA TYR A 192 -13.58 19.61 11.66
C TYR A 192 -14.71 20.20 10.81
N SER A 193 -15.15 19.49 9.76
CA SER A 193 -16.24 19.93 8.88
C SER A 193 -17.56 20.15 9.61
N VAL A 194 -17.83 19.40 10.69
CA VAL A 194 -19.03 19.56 11.52
C VAL A 194 -18.81 20.68 12.51
N ASN A 195 -17.70 20.63 13.26
CA ASN A 195 -17.45 21.52 14.38
C ASN A 195 -17.09 22.95 13.96
N LYS A 196 -16.50 23.19 12.78
CA LYS A 196 -16.13 24.54 12.31
C LYS A 196 -17.30 25.52 12.17
N HIS A 197 -18.53 24.99 12.13
CA HIS A 197 -19.77 25.74 12.02
C HIS A 197 -20.44 26.00 13.37
N ASN A 198 -19.96 25.38 14.46
CA ASN A 198 -20.46 25.67 15.80
C ASN A 198 -19.93 27.04 16.27
N GLU A 199 -20.78 27.81 16.94
CA GLU A 199 -20.42 29.10 17.55
C GLU A 199 -19.33 28.92 18.61
N ASN A 200 -19.28 27.76 19.28
CA ASN A 200 -18.27 27.41 20.28
C ASN A 200 -16.93 26.92 19.67
N PHE A 201 -16.75 27.02 18.34
CA PHE A 201 -15.49 26.61 17.72
C PHE A 201 -14.39 27.65 17.95
N GLU A 202 -13.52 27.36 18.91
CA GLU A 202 -12.38 28.22 19.22
C GLU A 202 -11.29 28.07 18.14
N ARG A 203 -11.19 29.10 17.29
CA ARG A 203 -10.14 29.24 16.26
C ARG A 203 -8.82 29.77 16.81
N ASP A 204 -8.78 30.08 18.11
CA ASP A 204 -7.61 30.63 18.77
C ASP A 204 -6.39 29.76 18.46
N GLU A 205 -5.34 30.40 17.95
CA GLU A 205 -4.09 29.75 17.56
C GLU A 205 -3.15 29.57 18.76
N THR A 206 -3.53 30.06 19.93
CA THR A 206 -2.79 29.76 21.16
C THR A 206 -2.85 28.27 21.43
N VAL A 207 -1.66 27.72 21.66
CA VAL A 207 -1.36 26.29 21.77
C VAL A 207 -2.29 25.57 22.78
N ASP A 208 -2.80 26.29 23.77
CA ASP A 208 -3.54 25.75 24.91
C ASP A 208 -5.06 25.97 24.85
N LYS A 209 -5.62 26.67 23.85
CA LYS A 209 -7.07 27.00 23.82
C LYS A 209 -7.81 26.56 22.55
N GLY A 210 -7.14 26.44 21.41
CA GLY A 210 -7.82 26.10 20.15
C GLY A 210 -8.47 24.70 20.13
N SER A 211 -9.59 24.55 19.40
CA SER A 211 -10.30 23.29 19.12
C SER A 211 -9.51 22.29 18.24
N LYS A 212 -8.32 22.71 17.78
CA LYS A 212 -7.35 21.90 17.04
C LYS A 212 -5.98 22.09 17.68
N ARG A 213 -5.33 21.00 18.06
CA ARG A 213 -3.98 21.00 18.67
C ARG A 213 -3.06 20.05 17.91
N SER A 214 -1.74 20.19 18.06
CA SER A 214 -0.79 19.21 17.50
C SER A 214 -0.70 17.96 18.38
N ILE A 215 -0.30 16.83 17.80
CA ILE A 215 -0.01 15.63 18.60
C ILE A 215 1.23 15.85 19.46
N SER A 216 2.20 16.63 18.99
CA SER A 216 3.35 17.06 19.81
C SER A 216 2.89 17.70 21.12
N TRP A 217 1.95 18.64 21.06
CA TRP A 217 1.35 19.24 22.26
C TRP A 217 0.60 18.19 23.11
N PHE A 218 -0.18 17.31 22.47
CA PHE A 218 -0.92 16.26 23.19
C PHE A 218 0.01 15.29 23.94
N THR A 219 1.16 14.93 23.36
CA THR A 219 2.14 14.10 24.07
C THR A 219 2.77 14.85 25.25
N GLN A 220 2.93 16.17 25.17
CA GLN A 220 3.35 16.96 26.32
C GLN A 220 2.27 16.99 27.40
N PHE A 221 1.01 17.16 27.03
CA PHE A 221 -0.12 17.04 27.94
C PHE A 221 -0.13 15.67 28.64
N LEU A 222 0.07 14.57 27.91
CA LEU A 222 0.16 13.23 28.50
C LEU A 222 1.31 13.13 29.52
N ARG A 223 2.51 13.65 29.21
CA ARG A 223 3.63 13.66 30.16
C ARG A 223 3.33 14.47 31.42
N CYS A 224 2.73 15.64 31.27
CA CYS A 224 2.38 16.50 32.41
C CYS A 224 1.28 15.89 33.30
N ASN A 225 0.52 14.91 32.80
CA ASN A 225 -0.51 14.18 33.55
C ASN A 225 -0.11 12.72 33.85
N ASP A 226 1.21 12.44 33.89
CA ASP A 226 1.79 11.14 34.29
C ASP A 226 1.34 9.92 33.44
N TYR A 227 1.05 10.13 32.16
CA TYR A 227 0.76 9.06 31.22
C TYR A 227 2.00 8.62 30.43
N ASP A 228 2.07 7.32 30.14
CA ASP A 228 3.17 6.72 29.38
C ASP A 228 3.05 7.01 27.88
N VAL A 229 3.80 8.02 27.43
CA VAL A 229 3.89 8.42 26.02
C VAL A 229 4.61 7.39 25.15
N ALA A 230 5.55 6.62 25.70
CA ALA A 230 6.25 5.58 24.95
C ALA A 230 5.27 4.44 24.62
N LYS A 231 4.46 4.03 25.61
CA LYS A 231 3.38 3.08 25.40
C LYS A 231 2.34 3.58 24.40
N PHE A 232 1.91 4.84 24.50
CA PHE A 232 0.99 5.44 23.53
C PHE A 232 1.51 5.28 22.09
N TRP A 233 2.76 5.67 21.83
CA TRP A 233 3.35 5.53 20.49
C TRP A 233 3.59 4.07 20.10
N GLY A 234 3.87 3.17 21.04
CA GLY A 234 3.97 1.74 20.81
C GLY A 234 2.65 1.14 20.33
N ASP A 235 1.57 1.38 21.07
CA ASP A 235 0.23 0.89 20.76
C ASP A 235 -0.28 1.44 19.41
N ILE A 236 -0.02 2.72 19.11
CA ILE A 236 -0.34 3.32 17.80
C ILE A 236 0.46 2.66 16.67
N SER A 237 1.75 2.40 16.88
CA SER A 237 2.60 1.79 15.86
C SER A 237 2.13 0.38 15.54
N GLU A 238 1.82 -0.41 16.56
CA GLU A 238 1.25 -1.76 16.37
C GLU A 238 -0.08 -1.72 15.63
N LEU A 239 -0.98 -0.81 16.00
CA LEU A 239 -2.26 -0.63 15.32
C LEU A 239 -2.06 -0.35 13.82
N VAL A 240 -1.16 0.57 13.47
CA VAL A 240 -0.89 0.94 12.08
C VAL A 240 -0.29 -0.22 11.30
N VAL A 241 0.75 -0.88 11.83
CA VAL A 241 1.40 -2.01 11.14
C VAL A 241 0.41 -3.14 10.92
N LYS A 242 -0.30 -3.57 11.98
CA LYS A 242 -1.28 -4.66 11.88
C LYS A 242 -2.39 -4.34 10.88
N THR A 243 -2.79 -3.07 10.78
CA THR A 243 -3.78 -2.64 9.78
C THR A 243 -3.25 -2.71 8.35
N LEU A 244 -2.02 -2.25 8.11
CA LEU A 244 -1.41 -2.32 6.78
C LEU A 244 -1.08 -3.77 6.38
N ILE A 245 -0.80 -4.66 7.33
CA ILE A 245 -0.70 -6.11 7.08
C ILE A 245 -2.00 -6.69 6.50
N VAL A 246 -3.17 -6.19 6.93
CA VAL A 246 -4.46 -6.62 6.34
C VAL A 246 -4.57 -6.17 4.88
N ALA A 247 -4.05 -4.99 4.54
CA ALA A 247 -4.07 -4.45 3.18
C ALA A 247 -3.03 -5.07 2.26
N GLU A 248 -1.88 -5.48 2.81
CA GLU A 248 -0.69 -5.93 2.09
C GLU A 248 -0.97 -6.96 0.98
N PRO A 249 -1.68 -8.08 1.21
CA PRO A 249 -1.93 -9.05 0.14
C PRO A 249 -2.75 -8.47 -1.02
N HIS A 250 -3.67 -7.55 -0.74
CA HIS A 250 -4.49 -6.89 -1.75
C HIS A 250 -3.67 -5.88 -2.56
N VAL A 251 -2.88 -5.06 -1.86
CA VAL A 251 -2.01 -4.03 -2.46
C VAL A 251 -0.92 -4.68 -3.30
N LEU A 252 -0.21 -5.68 -2.76
CA LEU A 252 0.85 -6.38 -3.46
C LEU A 252 0.35 -7.06 -4.73
N HIS A 253 -0.80 -7.74 -4.64
CA HIS A 253 -1.42 -8.38 -5.80
C HIS A 253 -1.77 -7.33 -6.87
N ALA A 254 -2.49 -6.26 -6.50
CA ALA A 254 -2.88 -5.23 -7.44
C ALA A 254 -1.67 -4.50 -8.05
N TYR A 255 -0.63 -4.22 -7.26
CA TYR A 255 0.60 -3.58 -7.72
C TYR A 255 1.32 -4.44 -8.75
N ARG A 256 1.51 -5.74 -8.47
CA ARG A 256 2.16 -6.67 -9.41
C ARG A 256 1.34 -6.87 -10.70
N MET A 257 0.01 -6.78 -10.63
CA MET A 257 -0.85 -6.81 -11.82
C MET A 257 -0.75 -5.52 -12.65
N CYS A 258 -0.61 -4.35 -12.01
CA CYS A 258 -0.38 -3.09 -12.73
C CYS A 258 1.04 -2.99 -13.29
N ARG A 259 2.02 -3.66 -12.67
CA ARG A 259 3.44 -3.55 -13.00
C ARG A 259 4.05 -4.91 -13.41
N PRO A 260 3.53 -5.58 -14.45
CA PRO A 260 4.09 -6.86 -14.88
C PRO A 260 5.51 -6.67 -15.42
N GLY A 261 6.41 -7.61 -15.10
CA GLY A 261 7.78 -7.60 -15.62
C GLY A 261 8.74 -6.61 -14.96
N GLN A 262 8.39 -6.05 -13.79
CA GLN A 262 9.39 -5.36 -12.97
C GLN A 262 10.49 -6.35 -12.54
N PRO A 263 11.78 -6.01 -12.73
CA PRO A 263 12.86 -6.82 -12.20
C PRO A 263 12.74 -6.98 -10.68
N PRO A 264 13.06 -8.15 -10.12
CA PRO A 264 13.16 -8.35 -8.67
C PRO A 264 14.03 -7.26 -8.02
N GLY A 265 13.55 -6.69 -6.91
CA GLY A 265 14.27 -5.63 -6.19
C GLY A 265 14.22 -4.25 -6.85
N SER A 266 13.36 -4.02 -7.85
CA SER A 266 13.08 -2.68 -8.39
C SER A 266 12.49 -1.76 -7.33
N ASP A 267 12.78 -0.46 -7.43
CA ASP A 267 12.19 0.51 -6.50
C ASP A 267 10.68 0.63 -6.71
N SER A 268 9.94 0.87 -5.63
CA SER A 268 8.49 1.09 -5.73
C SER A 268 8.19 2.32 -6.58
N VAL A 269 7.24 2.18 -7.51
CA VAL A 269 6.69 3.30 -8.29
C VAL A 269 5.63 4.04 -7.47
N CYS A 270 4.99 3.35 -6.55
CA CYS A 270 3.95 3.92 -5.69
C CYS A 270 4.52 4.26 -4.31
N PHE A 271 4.04 5.36 -3.74
CA PHE A 271 4.10 5.66 -2.31
C PHE A 271 2.74 6.23 -1.91
N GLU A 272 2.42 6.31 -0.63
CA GLU A 272 1.13 6.88 -0.21
C GLU A 272 1.22 7.50 1.18
N VAL A 273 0.59 8.66 1.35
CA VAL A 273 0.45 9.35 2.63
C VAL A 273 -0.98 9.17 3.12
N LEU A 274 -1.17 8.28 4.08
CA LEU A 274 -2.46 7.93 4.65
C LEU A 274 -2.73 8.76 5.91
N GLY A 275 -3.98 9.21 6.08
CA GLY A 275 -4.46 9.81 7.32
C GLY A 275 -5.25 8.78 8.14
N PHE A 276 -4.69 8.34 9.25
CA PHE A 276 -5.37 7.44 10.18
C PHE A 276 -6.18 8.26 11.18
N ASP A 277 -7.46 7.92 11.32
CA ASP A 277 -8.36 8.51 12.31
C ASP A 277 -8.47 7.53 13.48
N ILE A 278 -7.91 7.92 14.62
CA ILE A 278 -7.80 7.08 15.82
C ILE A 278 -8.48 7.80 16.98
N ILE A 279 -9.18 7.05 17.82
CA ILE A 279 -9.72 7.56 19.08
C ILE A 279 -9.13 6.76 20.25
N LEU A 280 -8.89 7.43 21.36
CA LEU A 280 -8.42 6.80 22.59
C LEU A 280 -9.62 6.54 23.50
N ASP A 281 -9.68 5.37 24.14
CA ASP A 281 -10.62 5.14 25.23
C ASP A 281 -10.08 5.67 26.57
N HIS A 282 -10.91 5.68 27.61
CA HIS A 282 -10.55 6.12 28.96
C HIS A 282 -9.32 5.42 29.58
N LYS A 283 -8.81 4.32 28.97
CA LYS A 283 -7.57 3.63 29.38
C LYS A 283 -6.40 3.94 28.44
N LEU A 284 -6.52 4.96 27.60
CA LEU A 284 -5.58 5.31 26.54
C LEU A 284 -5.34 4.20 25.50
N LYS A 285 -6.22 3.21 25.40
CA LYS A 285 -6.12 2.22 24.31
C LYS A 285 -6.54 2.86 22.99
N PRO A 286 -5.73 2.77 21.93
CA PRO A 286 -6.11 3.31 20.63
C PRO A 286 -7.08 2.41 19.87
N TRP A 287 -8.08 3.04 19.27
CA TRP A 287 -9.10 2.41 18.43
C TRP A 287 -9.12 3.03 17.04
N LEU A 288 -9.02 2.21 16.01
CA LEU A 288 -9.10 2.64 14.61
C LEU A 288 -10.54 2.97 14.23
N LEU A 289 -10.76 4.18 13.70
CA LEU A 289 -12.07 4.62 13.21
C LEU A 289 -12.18 4.50 11.68
N GLU A 290 -11.22 5.06 10.96
CA GLU A 290 -11.15 5.04 9.50
C GLU A 290 -9.75 5.38 9.00
N ILE A 291 -9.50 5.11 7.71
CA ILE A 291 -8.25 5.44 7.02
C ILE A 291 -8.60 6.25 5.79
N ASN A 292 -8.02 7.45 5.74
CA ASN A 292 -8.20 8.39 4.67
C ASN A 292 -7.01 8.28 3.70
N ARG A 293 -7.24 7.76 2.50
CA ARG A 293 -6.24 7.73 1.41
C ARG A 293 -5.92 9.10 0.81
N ALA A 294 -6.84 10.04 0.97
CA ALA A 294 -6.74 11.41 0.48
C ALA A 294 -7.01 12.36 1.65
N PRO A 295 -6.10 12.42 2.65
CA PRO A 295 -6.28 13.34 3.77
C PRO A 295 -6.21 14.79 3.25
N SER A 296 -7.04 15.68 3.80
CA SER A 296 -6.99 17.10 3.41
C SER A 296 -5.66 17.74 3.80
N PHE A 297 -4.98 18.30 2.81
CA PHE A 297 -3.75 19.09 2.98
C PHE A 297 -3.98 20.61 2.98
N ALA A 298 -5.24 21.07 3.09
CA ALA A 298 -5.55 22.50 3.23
C ALA A 298 -4.92 23.08 4.51
N THR A 299 -4.51 24.34 4.49
CA THR A 299 -3.75 24.97 5.58
C THR A 299 -4.45 26.22 6.10
N ASP A 300 -5.63 26.04 6.69
CA ASP A 300 -6.45 27.14 7.22
C ASP A 300 -5.83 27.79 8.49
N GLN A 301 -5.09 27.01 9.29
CA GLN A 301 -4.46 27.46 10.54
C GLN A 301 -2.96 27.17 10.54
N LYS A 302 -2.19 27.91 11.35
CA LYS A 302 -0.73 27.72 11.49
C LYS A 302 -0.33 26.27 11.82
N ILE A 303 -1.06 25.61 12.73
CA ILE A 303 -0.85 24.21 13.10
C ILE A 303 -1.02 23.27 11.90
N ASP A 304 -2.03 23.52 11.04
CA ASP A 304 -2.20 22.73 9.81
C ASP A 304 -0.97 22.87 8.91
N TYR A 305 -0.49 24.11 8.71
CA TYR A 305 0.69 24.37 7.88
C TYR A 305 1.91 23.63 8.39
N ASP A 306 2.25 23.76 9.68
CA ASP A 306 3.48 23.20 10.24
C ASP A 306 3.49 21.66 10.19
N VAL A 307 2.39 21.03 10.60
CA VAL A 307 2.26 19.57 10.61
C VAL A 307 2.23 19.02 9.17
N LYS A 308 1.38 19.58 8.30
CA LYS A 308 1.18 19.05 6.93
C LYS A 308 2.39 19.29 6.05
N LYS A 309 2.99 20.49 6.12
CA LYS A 309 4.25 20.78 5.40
C LYS A 309 5.36 19.85 5.86
N GLY A 310 5.49 19.64 7.17
CA GLY A 310 6.49 18.74 7.72
C GLY A 310 6.31 17.29 7.26
N ALA A 311 5.07 16.78 7.28
CA ALA A 311 4.76 15.44 6.79
C ALA A 311 5.09 15.28 5.30
N LEU A 312 4.63 16.20 4.44
CA LEU A 312 4.88 16.15 3.00
C LEU A 312 6.37 16.32 2.66
N LEU A 313 7.05 17.29 3.26
CA LEU A 313 8.46 17.57 2.97
C LEU A 313 9.36 16.40 3.38
N ASN A 314 9.16 15.84 4.57
CA ASN A 314 9.96 14.71 5.03
C ASN A 314 9.62 13.43 4.23
N ALA A 315 8.37 13.26 3.79
CA ALA A 315 8.00 12.16 2.91
C ALA A 315 8.76 12.23 1.57
N LEU A 316 8.76 13.40 0.92
CA LEU A 316 9.48 13.57 -0.34
C LEU A 316 11.01 13.39 -0.18
N LYS A 317 11.58 13.81 0.96
CA LYS A 317 12.99 13.54 1.29
C LYS A 317 13.25 12.03 1.41
N LEU A 318 12.39 11.29 2.11
CA LEU A 318 12.52 9.83 2.27
C LEU A 318 12.45 9.07 0.95
N LEU A 319 11.64 9.53 -0.02
CA LEU A 319 11.51 8.90 -1.33
C LEU A 319 12.79 8.97 -2.19
N ASN A 320 13.71 9.90 -1.89
CA ASN A 320 14.98 10.07 -2.60
C ASN A 320 14.85 10.11 -4.13
N ILE A 321 13.89 10.90 -4.63
CA ILE A 321 13.66 11.06 -6.07
C ILE A 321 14.80 11.92 -6.65
N ARG A 322 15.54 11.39 -7.62
CA ARG A 322 16.71 12.05 -8.22
C ARG A 322 16.53 12.25 -9.72
N ALA A 323 17.05 13.34 -10.27
CA ALA A 323 17.07 13.58 -11.71
C ALA A 323 17.76 12.45 -12.49
N SER A 324 18.82 11.87 -11.90
CA SER A 324 19.56 10.74 -12.47
C SER A 324 18.72 9.47 -12.66
N ASP A 325 17.56 9.34 -12.00
CA ASP A 325 16.74 8.14 -12.07
C ASP A 325 16.20 7.89 -13.49
N LYS A 326 15.85 8.95 -14.23
CA LYS A 326 15.41 8.86 -15.62
C LYS A 326 16.52 8.32 -16.52
N LYS A 327 17.73 8.86 -16.39
CA LYS A 327 18.92 8.42 -17.16
C LYS A 327 19.31 6.98 -16.82
N ARG A 328 19.29 6.62 -15.53
CA ARG A 328 19.59 5.28 -15.03
C ARG A 328 18.58 4.25 -15.54
N ASN A 329 17.28 4.59 -15.52
CA ASN A 329 16.24 3.71 -16.05
C ASN A 329 16.39 3.48 -17.56
N LEU A 330 16.67 4.53 -18.34
CA LEU A 330 16.90 4.39 -19.78
C LEU A 330 18.14 3.52 -20.08
N ALA A 331 19.22 3.68 -19.31
CA ALA A 331 20.41 2.84 -19.45
C ALA A 331 20.11 1.36 -19.14
N GLN A 332 19.32 1.09 -18.10
CA GLN A 332 18.90 -0.26 -17.74
C GLN A 332 18.01 -0.90 -18.83
N GLN A 333 17.05 -0.15 -19.37
CA GLN A 333 16.21 -0.63 -20.48
C GLN A 333 17.04 -0.94 -21.73
N LYS A 334 18.03 -0.09 -22.06
CA LYS A 334 18.96 -0.35 -23.17
C LYS A 334 19.79 -1.61 -22.94
N ALA A 335 20.35 -1.79 -21.73
CA ALA A 335 21.12 -2.97 -21.39
C ALA A 335 20.27 -4.25 -21.43
N GLU A 336 19.03 -4.20 -20.97
CA GLU A 336 18.10 -5.32 -21.01
C GLU A 336 17.68 -5.66 -22.45
N ALA A 337 17.37 -4.66 -23.27
CA ALA A 337 17.07 -4.85 -24.68
C ALA A 337 18.26 -5.48 -25.44
N GLN A 338 19.49 -5.05 -25.15
CA GLN A 338 20.70 -5.68 -25.69
C GLN A 338 20.84 -7.14 -25.23
N ARG A 339 20.62 -7.44 -23.94
CA ARG A 339 20.64 -8.83 -23.44
C ARG A 339 19.63 -9.73 -24.15
N ARG A 340 18.43 -9.22 -24.43
CA ARG A 340 17.38 -9.93 -25.17
C ARG A 340 17.78 -10.16 -26.63
N LEU A 341 18.37 -9.16 -27.28
CA LEU A 341 18.80 -9.24 -28.68
C LEU A 341 19.96 -10.22 -28.89
N TYR A 342 20.95 -10.21 -28.00
CA TYR A 342 22.17 -11.03 -28.11
C TYR A 342 22.07 -12.40 -27.39
N GLY A 343 20.88 -12.80 -26.93
CA GLY A 343 20.64 -14.11 -26.31
C GLY A 343 21.39 -14.37 -24.99
N HIS A 344 22.04 -13.36 -24.42
CA HIS A 344 22.81 -13.46 -23.17
C HIS A 344 21.94 -13.59 -21.90
N GLY A 345 20.61 -13.52 -22.03
CA GLY A 345 19.67 -13.63 -20.91
C GLY A 345 18.84 -14.90 -20.86
N SER A 346 18.98 -15.80 -21.85
CA SER A 346 18.36 -17.13 -21.79
C SER A 346 19.49 -18.12 -21.59
N MET A 347 19.68 -18.59 -20.35
CA MET A 347 20.51 -19.75 -20.07
C MET A 347 20.13 -20.82 -21.09
N LYS A 348 21.04 -21.16 -22.02
CA LYS A 348 20.71 -22.07 -23.13
C LYS A 348 20.21 -23.36 -22.50
N LYS A 349 18.95 -23.72 -22.75
CA LYS A 349 18.43 -25.03 -22.31
C LYS A 349 19.41 -26.09 -22.82
N LEU A 350 20.06 -26.77 -21.88
CA LEU A 350 20.99 -27.84 -22.18
C LEU A 350 20.26 -28.89 -23.06
N PRO A 351 20.85 -29.31 -24.19
CA PRO A 351 20.33 -30.43 -24.96
C PRO A 351 20.20 -31.67 -24.07
N ALA A 352 19.19 -32.52 -24.32
CA ALA A 352 18.96 -33.73 -23.52
C ALA A 352 20.17 -34.70 -23.51
N ALA A 353 21.08 -34.58 -24.49
CA ALA A 353 22.32 -35.34 -24.63
C ALA A 353 23.57 -34.66 -24.02
N SER A 354 23.41 -33.65 -23.16
CA SER A 354 24.56 -32.98 -22.53
C SER A 354 25.27 -33.91 -21.55
N SER A 355 26.60 -33.81 -21.51
CA SER A 355 27.44 -34.54 -20.56
C SER A 355 27.14 -34.13 -19.11
N ASP A 356 27.42 -35.01 -18.14
CA ASP A 356 27.16 -34.71 -16.73
C ASP A 356 28.02 -33.54 -16.21
N TRP A 357 29.21 -33.35 -16.79
CA TRP A 357 30.05 -32.18 -16.55
C TRP A 357 29.39 -30.87 -17.05
N GLU A 358 28.80 -30.86 -18.24
CA GLU A 358 28.07 -29.69 -18.76
C GLU A 358 26.86 -29.34 -17.90
N LYS A 359 26.13 -30.36 -17.41
CA LYS A 359 25.00 -30.17 -16.48
C LYS A 359 25.46 -29.57 -15.15
N GLN A 360 26.56 -30.05 -14.59
CA GLN A 360 27.08 -29.59 -13.30
C GLN A 360 27.63 -28.16 -13.41
N ARG A 361 28.35 -27.84 -14.48
CA ARG A 361 28.82 -26.48 -14.78
C ARG A 361 27.67 -25.50 -14.97
N HIS A 362 26.66 -25.85 -15.77
CA HIS A 362 25.48 -25.00 -15.98
C HIS A 362 24.70 -24.76 -14.67
N THR A 363 24.67 -25.76 -13.77
CA THR A 363 24.03 -25.60 -12.45
C THR A 363 24.82 -24.64 -11.55
N LEU A 364 26.15 -24.72 -11.58
CA LEU A 364 27.04 -23.79 -10.85
C LEU A 364 26.94 -22.36 -11.41
N GLU A 365 26.94 -22.20 -12.73
CA GLU A 365 26.77 -20.90 -13.38
C GLU A 365 25.42 -20.27 -13.01
N ARG A 366 24.33 -21.03 -13.03
CA ARG A 366 23.01 -20.58 -12.56
C ARG A 366 23.05 -20.11 -11.11
N ARG A 367 23.61 -20.94 -10.22
CA ARG A 367 23.70 -20.62 -8.78
C ARG A 367 24.54 -19.36 -8.55
N ARG A 368 25.63 -19.18 -9.29
CA ARG A 368 26.49 -18.00 -9.21
C ARG A 368 25.78 -16.74 -9.68
N GLU A 369 24.99 -16.81 -10.75
CA GLU A 369 24.16 -15.68 -11.21
C GLU A 369 23.09 -15.31 -10.19
N GLU A 370 22.37 -16.30 -9.64
CA GLU A 370 21.38 -16.11 -8.58
C GLU A 370 21.99 -15.43 -7.36
N LEU A 371 23.16 -15.88 -6.88
CA LEU A 371 23.86 -15.29 -5.75
C LEU A 371 24.36 -13.86 -6.04
N LYS A 372 24.86 -13.58 -7.25
CA LYS A 372 25.25 -12.22 -7.65
C LYS A 372 24.06 -11.26 -7.66
N GLU A 373 22.91 -11.73 -8.14
CA GLU A 373 21.67 -10.96 -8.10
C GLU A 373 21.22 -10.70 -6.65
N GLN A 374 21.26 -11.71 -5.78
CA GLN A 374 20.96 -11.54 -4.36
C GLN A 374 21.91 -10.55 -3.68
N LEU A 375 23.22 -10.62 -3.94
CA LEU A 375 24.19 -9.68 -3.39
C LEU A 375 23.89 -8.23 -3.82
N ALA A 376 23.55 -8.02 -5.09
CA ALA A 376 23.17 -6.70 -5.60
C ALA A 376 21.90 -6.18 -4.91
N GLN A 377 20.91 -7.05 -4.66
CA GLN A 377 19.69 -6.72 -3.92
C GLN A 377 20.00 -6.32 -2.47
N VAL A 378 20.81 -7.09 -1.75
CA VAL A 378 21.20 -6.80 -0.36
C VAL A 378 21.94 -5.48 -0.24
N ARG A 379 22.92 -5.21 -1.12
CA ARG A 379 23.65 -3.93 -1.13
C ARG A 379 22.74 -2.74 -1.42
N LYS A 380 21.79 -2.91 -2.35
CA LYS A 380 20.79 -1.89 -2.67
C LYS A 380 19.89 -1.61 -1.47
N GLN A 381 19.44 -2.66 -0.78
CA GLN A 381 18.63 -2.54 0.43
C GLN A 381 19.40 -1.82 1.54
N PHE A 382 20.67 -2.17 1.77
CA PHE A 382 21.52 -1.50 2.76
C PHE A 382 21.68 -0.01 2.47
N SER A 383 21.99 0.36 1.21
CA SER A 383 22.08 1.76 0.79
C SER A 383 20.76 2.52 1.00
N ARG A 384 19.63 1.89 0.70
CA ARG A 384 18.29 2.46 0.96
C ARG A 384 18.07 2.68 2.46
N GLU A 385 18.40 1.71 3.30
CA GLU A 385 18.22 1.81 4.75
C GLU A 385 19.11 2.88 5.37
N GLN A 386 20.34 3.03 4.90
CA GLN A 386 21.22 4.13 5.32
C GLN A 386 20.63 5.49 4.95
N HIS A 387 20.16 5.64 3.71
CA HIS A 387 19.51 6.87 3.28
C HIS A 387 18.29 7.18 4.14
N GLU A 388 17.41 6.21 4.35
CA GLU A 388 16.21 6.38 5.18
C GLU A 388 16.59 6.81 6.61
N LYS A 389 17.55 6.14 7.27
CA LYS A 389 18.04 6.51 8.62
C LYS A 389 18.53 7.95 8.71
N GLN A 390 19.19 8.46 7.67
CA GLN A 390 19.72 9.82 7.63
C GLN A 390 18.64 10.89 7.34
N HIS A 391 17.54 10.51 6.67
CA HIS A 391 16.54 11.44 6.14
C HIS A 391 15.13 11.25 6.71
N LEU A 392 14.99 10.57 7.86
CA LEU A 392 13.73 10.37 8.57
C LEU A 392 12.99 11.69 8.86
N GLY A 393 13.73 12.75 9.20
CA GLY A 393 13.11 13.97 9.72
C GLY A 393 12.27 13.64 10.95
N ASN A 394 10.98 13.98 10.93
CA ASN A 394 10.04 13.64 12.01
C ASN A 394 9.26 12.33 11.77
N TYR A 395 9.64 11.54 10.76
CA TYR A 395 9.13 10.17 10.61
C TYR A 395 9.93 9.18 11.48
N ARG A 396 9.28 8.09 11.83
CA ARG A 396 9.89 6.89 12.42
C ARG A 396 9.49 5.67 11.60
N ARG A 397 10.46 4.83 11.23
CA ARG A 397 10.17 3.54 10.61
C ARG A 397 9.52 2.61 11.65
N ILE A 398 8.31 2.14 11.37
CA ILE A 398 7.58 1.19 12.22
C ILE A 398 7.48 -0.21 11.59
N TYR A 399 7.71 -0.33 10.28
CA TYR A 399 7.89 -1.61 9.61
C TYR A 399 8.93 -1.52 8.48
N PRO A 400 9.88 -2.48 8.39
CA PRO A 400 10.17 -3.50 9.40
C PRO A 400 10.70 -2.86 10.70
N PRO A 401 10.30 -3.36 11.89
CA PRO A 401 10.83 -2.87 13.16
C PRO A 401 12.28 -3.32 13.36
N ASP A 402 13.02 -2.60 14.21
CA ASP A 402 14.39 -3.00 14.59
C ASP A 402 14.39 -4.17 15.59
N ASP A 403 13.27 -4.38 16.31
CA ASP A 403 13.05 -5.52 17.19
C ASP A 403 12.72 -6.78 16.36
N LYS A 404 13.60 -7.79 16.46
CA LYS A 404 13.48 -9.06 15.75
C LYS A 404 12.26 -9.88 16.15
N LEU A 405 11.92 -9.92 17.46
CA LEU A 405 10.78 -10.69 17.94
C LEU A 405 9.47 -10.07 17.45
N LEU A 406 9.41 -8.74 17.43
CA LEU A 406 8.28 -8.01 16.87
C LEU A 406 8.18 -8.20 15.35
N LEU A 407 9.30 -8.24 14.63
CA LEU A 407 9.32 -8.54 13.20
C LEU A 407 8.79 -9.95 12.92
N GLU A 408 9.26 -10.97 13.64
CA GLU A 408 8.77 -12.36 13.50
C GLU A 408 7.26 -12.46 13.75
N LYS A 409 6.76 -11.75 14.76
CA LYS A 409 5.32 -11.62 15.02
C LYS A 409 4.58 -11.03 13.83
N TYR A 410 5.07 -9.93 13.25
CA TYR A 410 4.47 -9.32 12.07
C TYR A 410 4.55 -10.20 10.82
N GLU A 411 5.65 -10.93 10.61
CA GLU A 411 5.78 -11.90 9.51
C GLU A 411 4.76 -13.04 9.65
N SER A 412 4.51 -13.52 10.87
CA SER A 412 3.45 -14.49 11.15
C SER A 412 2.06 -13.93 10.82
N LEU A 413 1.79 -12.67 11.17
CA LEU A 413 0.52 -12.00 10.84
C LEU A 413 0.36 -11.77 9.33
N LEU A 414 1.43 -11.39 8.64
CA LEU A 414 1.46 -11.31 7.17
C LEU A 414 1.12 -12.67 6.56
N SER A 415 1.74 -13.75 7.04
CA SER A 415 1.44 -15.09 6.56
C SER A 415 -0.05 -15.44 6.73
N ALA A 416 -0.64 -15.13 7.88
CA ALA A 416 -2.07 -15.31 8.12
C ALA A 416 -2.94 -14.43 7.20
N ALA A 417 -2.55 -13.18 6.96
CA ALA A 417 -3.25 -12.28 6.03
C ALA A 417 -3.22 -12.80 4.59
N PHE A 418 -2.06 -13.26 4.10
CA PHE A 418 -1.95 -13.91 2.81
C PHE A 418 -2.78 -15.20 2.75
N GLN A 419 -2.74 -16.06 3.76
CA GLN A 419 -3.58 -17.26 3.79
C GLN A 419 -5.08 -16.92 3.71
N THR A 420 -5.52 -15.88 4.44
CA THR A 420 -6.91 -15.41 4.44
C THR A 420 -7.33 -14.83 3.08
N PHE A 421 -6.41 -14.14 2.41
CA PHE A 421 -6.60 -13.62 1.05
C PHE A 421 -6.66 -14.78 0.02
N LEU A 422 -5.75 -15.75 0.15
CA LEU A 422 -5.60 -16.87 -0.80
C LEU A 422 -6.61 -18.00 -0.58
N ALA A 423 -7.28 -18.07 0.58
CA ALA A 423 -8.44 -18.92 0.82
C ALA A 423 -9.59 -18.68 -0.20
N GLY A 424 -9.43 -17.68 -1.09
CA GLY A 424 -10.19 -17.53 -2.33
C GLY A 424 -9.44 -17.63 -3.67
N ARG A 425 -8.09 -17.50 -3.78
CA ARG A 425 -7.29 -17.63 -5.04
C ARG A 425 -5.75 -17.81 -4.83
N ALA A 426 -5.11 -18.56 -5.73
CA ALA A 426 -3.68 -18.62 -6.16
C ALA A 426 -2.55 -19.13 -5.22
N ALA A 427 -1.93 -20.26 -5.59
CA ALA A 427 -0.82 -20.92 -4.86
C ALA A 427 0.60 -20.33 -5.08
N SER A 428 0.79 -19.41 -6.03
CA SER A 428 2.14 -18.92 -6.41
C SER A 428 2.79 -17.98 -5.37
N LEU A 429 1.99 -17.19 -4.65
CA LEU A 429 2.49 -16.24 -3.63
C LEU A 429 3.05 -16.95 -2.39
N GLN A 430 2.48 -18.09 -2.00
CA GLN A 430 2.97 -18.90 -0.87
C GLN A 430 4.39 -19.45 -1.11
N LYS A 431 4.70 -19.83 -2.35
CA LYS A 431 6.01 -20.41 -2.70
C LYS A 431 7.14 -19.37 -2.62
N GLU A 432 6.84 -18.10 -2.87
CA GLU A 432 7.82 -17.01 -2.82
C GLU A 432 8.15 -16.59 -1.37
N MET A 433 7.16 -16.57 -0.48
CA MET A 433 7.37 -16.27 0.95
C MET A 433 8.30 -17.26 1.64
N ASN A 434 8.33 -18.51 1.18
CA ASN A 434 9.16 -19.57 1.73
C ASN A 434 10.55 -19.67 1.07
N ASN A 435 10.97 -18.70 0.26
CA ASN A 435 12.29 -18.73 -0.38
C ASN A 435 13.42 -18.40 0.62
N PRO A 436 14.27 -19.37 1.01
CA PRO A 436 15.32 -19.16 2.01
C PRO A 436 16.39 -18.16 1.55
N LEU A 437 16.57 -17.97 0.24
CA LEU A 437 17.56 -17.06 -0.32
C LEU A 437 17.32 -15.59 0.07
N LYS A 438 16.06 -15.18 0.30
CA LYS A 438 15.72 -13.79 0.67
C LYS A 438 16.19 -13.40 2.08
N ARG A 439 16.60 -14.37 2.92
CA ARG A 439 16.99 -14.15 4.33
C ARG A 439 18.52 -14.17 4.56
N MET A 440 19.30 -14.34 3.50
CA MET A 440 20.76 -14.44 3.60
C MET A 440 21.42 -13.08 3.84
N LYS A 441 22.50 -13.06 4.62
CA LYS A 441 23.30 -11.85 4.80
C LYS A 441 24.31 -11.69 3.67
N GLU A 442 24.85 -10.48 3.52
CA GLU A 442 25.92 -10.20 2.55
C GLU A 442 27.13 -11.12 2.73
N GLU A 443 27.56 -11.36 3.98
CA GLU A 443 28.66 -12.29 4.32
C GLU A 443 28.39 -13.71 3.82
N ASP A 444 27.22 -14.28 4.12
CA ASP A 444 26.84 -15.63 3.71
C ASP A 444 26.77 -15.77 2.17
N ILE A 445 26.30 -14.73 1.46
CA ILE A 445 26.22 -14.74 0.00
C ILE A 445 27.61 -14.67 -0.62
N LEU A 446 28.53 -13.89 -0.05
CA LEU A 446 29.92 -13.80 -0.51
C LEU A 446 30.66 -15.14 -0.31
N ASP A 447 30.48 -15.79 0.83
CA ASP A 447 31.06 -17.11 1.10
C ASP A 447 30.53 -18.18 0.12
N LEU A 448 29.22 -18.16 -0.18
CA LEU A 448 28.65 -19.06 -1.18
C LEU A 448 29.15 -18.76 -2.61
N LEU A 449 29.42 -17.49 -2.93
CA LEU A 449 30.00 -17.12 -4.22
C LEU A 449 31.43 -17.62 -4.35
N GLU A 450 32.25 -17.47 -3.30
CA GLU A 450 33.60 -18.02 -3.24
C GLU A 450 33.60 -19.54 -3.37
N GLN A 451 32.68 -20.22 -2.69
CA GLN A 451 32.49 -21.66 -2.84
C GLN A 451 32.13 -22.06 -4.27
N CYS A 452 31.26 -21.30 -4.96
CA CYS A 452 30.94 -21.56 -6.36
C CYS A 452 32.17 -21.38 -7.28
N GLU A 453 33.06 -20.44 -6.98
CA GLU A 453 34.30 -20.23 -7.74
C GLU A 453 35.29 -21.38 -7.53
N LEU A 454 35.45 -21.84 -6.29
CA LEU A 454 36.28 -23.01 -5.97
C LEU A 454 35.77 -24.29 -6.64
N ASP A 455 34.45 -24.48 -6.68
CA ASP A 455 33.85 -25.66 -7.31
C ASP A 455 33.93 -25.61 -8.84
N ASP A 456 33.88 -24.42 -9.46
CA ASP A 456 34.18 -24.23 -10.88
C ASP A 456 35.66 -24.53 -11.19
N GLU A 457 36.60 -24.09 -10.35
CA GLU A 457 38.02 -24.42 -10.50
C GLU A 457 38.30 -25.92 -10.39
N LYS A 458 37.63 -26.62 -9.47
CA LYS A 458 37.68 -28.09 -9.36
C LYS A 458 37.10 -28.77 -10.60
N LEU A 459 35.97 -28.29 -11.13
CA LEU A 459 35.36 -28.83 -12.35
C LEU A 459 36.25 -28.63 -13.59
N MET A 460 37.03 -27.56 -13.62
CA MET A 460 37.94 -27.24 -14.71
C MET A 460 39.28 -27.98 -14.62
N GLY A 461 39.44 -28.92 -13.67
CA GLY A 461 40.63 -29.75 -13.53
C GLY A 461 41.89 -28.98 -13.12
N LYS A 462 41.74 -27.76 -12.59
CA LYS A 462 42.89 -26.99 -12.08
C LYS A 462 43.23 -27.54 -10.69
N SER A 463 44.26 -28.38 -10.61
CA SER A 463 44.77 -28.81 -9.31
C SER A 463 45.14 -27.57 -8.48
N SER A 464 44.66 -27.54 -7.24
CA SER A 464 45.11 -26.59 -6.24
C SER A 464 46.64 -26.55 -6.23
N ARG A 465 47.26 -25.39 -6.45
CA ARG A 465 48.66 -25.18 -6.10
C ARG A 465 48.79 -25.46 -4.60
N GLN A 466 49.38 -26.60 -4.25
CA GLN A 466 49.76 -26.92 -2.88
C GLN A 466 50.61 -25.76 -2.33
N ARG A 467 50.12 -25.08 -1.30
CA ARG A 467 51.03 -24.37 -0.39
C ARG A 467 51.78 -25.45 0.39
N GLY A 468 53.10 -25.46 0.24
CA GLY A 468 54.01 -26.43 0.86
C GLY A 468 53.92 -26.46 2.40
N PRO A 469 54.45 -27.52 3.03
CA PRO A 469 54.16 -27.88 4.41
C PRO A 469 54.72 -26.86 5.40
N LYS A 470 53.89 -26.42 6.36
CA LYS A 470 54.37 -25.72 7.55
C LYS A 470 55.13 -26.70 8.43
N VAL A 471 56.40 -26.39 8.66
CA VAL A 471 57.28 -27.03 9.65
C VAL A 471 56.62 -26.92 11.03
N GLY A 472 56.45 -28.06 11.69
CA GLY A 472 55.91 -28.14 13.05
C GLY A 472 56.90 -27.64 14.10
N LYS A 473 56.37 -27.08 15.18
CA LYS A 473 56.95 -27.21 16.51
C LYS A 473 55.88 -27.05 17.59
N ASN A 474 56.03 -27.91 18.59
CA ASN A 474 55.15 -28.20 19.72
C ASN A 474 54.63 -26.97 20.46
N ARG A 475 53.40 -27.10 20.97
CA ARG A 475 52.94 -26.34 22.13
C ARG A 475 53.65 -26.87 23.36
N ASP A 476 54.40 -26.00 24.03
CA ASP A 476 54.55 -26.10 25.47
C ASP A 476 54.27 -24.72 26.09
N SER A 477 53.73 -24.81 27.29
CA SER A 477 53.19 -23.75 28.15
C SER A 477 54.26 -22.82 28.73
N GLY A 478 53.92 -21.54 28.99
CA GLY A 478 54.80 -20.68 29.79
C GLY A 478 54.55 -19.17 29.68
N LYS A 479 54.30 -18.55 30.84
CA LYS A 479 54.08 -17.13 31.14
C LYS A 479 55.14 -16.15 30.59
N GLY A 480 54.74 -14.88 30.42
CA GLY A 480 55.63 -13.74 30.76
C GLY A 480 55.63 -12.53 29.82
N SER A 481 55.17 -11.39 30.36
CA SER A 481 55.83 -10.06 30.30
C SER A 481 55.90 -9.23 29.00
N GLU A 482 55.25 -8.07 29.07
CA GLU A 482 55.70 -6.71 28.71
C GLU A 482 56.31 -6.37 27.33
N ASN A 483 55.52 -5.55 26.61
CA ASN A 483 55.79 -4.14 26.28
C ASN A 483 56.77 -3.74 25.13
N THR A 484 56.27 -2.75 24.37
CA THR A 484 56.95 -1.69 23.59
C THR A 484 57.14 -1.81 22.06
N SER A 485 56.72 -0.71 21.41
CA SER A 485 57.33 -0.04 20.25
C SER A 485 56.84 -0.33 18.81
N ARG A 486 55.74 0.35 18.45
CA ARG A 486 55.62 1.39 17.39
C ARG A 486 56.64 1.38 16.23
N MET A 487 56.16 1.35 14.97
CA MET A 487 56.54 2.31 13.91
C MET A 487 55.72 2.14 12.61
N HIS A 488 55.40 3.28 12.01
CA HIS A 488 54.62 3.55 10.79
C HIS A 488 55.26 3.01 9.49
N TRP A 489 54.43 2.79 8.46
CA TRP A 489 54.84 2.84 7.05
C TRP A 489 53.83 3.61 6.18
N LYS A 490 54.34 4.59 5.42
CA LYS A 490 53.65 5.37 4.36
C LYS A 490 53.65 4.61 3.03
N PRO A 491 52.72 4.85 2.09
CA PRO A 491 52.78 4.30 0.74
C PRO A 491 53.57 5.20 -0.23
N SER A 492 54.37 4.58 -1.10
CA SER A 492 55.17 5.22 -2.14
C SER A 492 54.44 5.26 -3.48
N VAL A 493 54.40 6.46 -4.07
CA VAL A 493 53.91 6.82 -5.41
C VAL A 493 55.03 6.69 -6.44
N LYS A 494 54.74 6.23 -7.66
CA LYS A 494 55.60 6.34 -8.87
C LYS A 494 54.75 6.33 -10.16
N PRO A 495 55.23 6.89 -11.30
CA PRO A 495 54.72 8.19 -11.77
C PRO A 495 54.17 8.22 -13.21
N PHE A 496 53.48 9.33 -13.50
CA PHE A 496 53.01 9.78 -14.81
C PHE A 496 54.14 10.20 -15.77
N LYS A 497 53.92 10.01 -17.07
CA LYS A 497 54.61 10.75 -18.14
C LYS A 497 53.57 11.37 -19.08
N ASN A 498 53.67 12.69 -19.25
CA ASN A 498 53.01 13.49 -20.28
C ASN A 498 53.81 13.38 -21.59
N ASN A 499 53.14 13.53 -22.74
CA ASN A 499 53.64 14.39 -23.82
C ASN A 499 52.53 14.82 -24.79
N THR A 500 52.74 16.04 -25.28
CA THR A 500 51.94 16.97 -26.08
C THR A 500 51.80 16.62 -27.56
N ALA A 501 50.75 17.17 -28.20
CA ALA A 501 50.48 17.17 -29.65
C ALA A 501 51.43 18.11 -30.43
N PRO A 502 51.49 18.01 -31.79
CA PRO A 502 50.61 18.87 -32.61
C PRO A 502 50.08 18.27 -33.96
N SER A 503 48.94 18.84 -34.40
CA SER A 503 48.39 19.11 -35.76
C SER A 503 48.65 18.22 -37.01
N VAL A 504 47.59 17.97 -37.80
CA VAL A 504 47.32 18.38 -39.22
C VAL A 504 46.43 17.34 -39.94
N SER A 505 45.36 17.82 -40.60
CA SER A 505 44.40 17.10 -41.45
C SER A 505 45.00 16.62 -42.79
N PRO A 506 44.38 15.66 -43.49
CA PRO A 506 43.66 16.08 -44.71
C PRO A 506 42.35 15.33 -45.01
N THR A 507 41.52 16.04 -45.76
CA THR A 507 40.30 15.67 -46.48
C THR A 507 40.60 14.85 -47.76
N LEU A 508 39.65 13.97 -48.16
CA LEU A 508 39.24 13.59 -49.54
C LEU A 508 38.28 12.38 -49.41
N SER A 509 36.96 12.53 -49.57
CA SER A 509 36.17 12.61 -50.81
C SER A 509 35.71 11.25 -51.36
N GLY A 510 34.39 11.05 -51.37
CA GLY A 510 33.70 10.48 -52.53
C GLY A 510 33.14 9.04 -52.40
N PRO A 511 32.03 8.74 -53.08
CA PRO A 511 30.97 7.83 -52.61
C PRO A 511 30.83 6.57 -53.49
N ILE A 512 29.93 5.63 -53.13
CA ILE A 512 28.93 4.96 -54.02
C ILE A 512 28.19 3.79 -53.32
N ARG A 513 26.85 3.93 -53.34
CA ARG A 513 25.71 2.96 -53.46
C ARG A 513 25.93 1.46 -53.12
N ARG A 514 24.96 0.80 -52.45
CA ARG A 514 23.70 0.22 -53.01
C ARG A 514 22.74 -0.15 -51.86
N SER A 515 21.57 0.47 -51.72
CA SER A 515 20.24 0.10 -52.27
C SER A 515 19.47 -1.03 -51.54
N ILE A 516 18.40 -0.61 -50.83
CA ILE A 516 17.00 -1.09 -50.84
C ILE A 516 16.72 -2.60 -50.65
N SER A 517 15.98 -2.96 -49.58
CA SER A 517 14.59 -3.47 -49.69
C SER A 517 13.94 -3.80 -48.32
N CYS A 518 12.76 -3.22 -48.08
CA CYS A 518 11.78 -3.66 -47.08
C CYS A 518 11.19 -5.04 -47.44
N PRO A 519 10.49 -5.69 -46.49
CA PRO A 519 9.18 -6.24 -46.85
C PRO A 519 8.04 -5.77 -45.93
N ARG A 520 6.88 -5.60 -46.59
CA ARG A 520 5.57 -5.22 -46.07
C ARG A 520 4.93 -6.29 -45.18
N SER A 521 4.03 -5.79 -44.35
CA SER A 521 2.88 -6.44 -43.72
C SER A 521 2.09 -7.38 -44.64
N ILE A 522 1.63 -8.51 -44.09
CA ILE A 522 0.46 -9.25 -44.56
C ILE A 522 -0.39 -9.64 -43.35
N ALA A 523 -1.64 -9.19 -43.36
CA ALA A 523 -2.75 -9.75 -42.61
C ALA A 523 -3.45 -10.79 -43.49
N SER A 524 -3.93 -11.89 -42.90
CA SER A 524 -4.91 -12.76 -43.56
C SER A 524 -5.87 -13.37 -42.53
N LEU A 525 -7.10 -12.88 -42.56
CA LEU A 525 -8.32 -13.54 -42.09
C LEU A 525 -8.69 -14.68 -43.05
N SER A 526 -9.23 -15.77 -42.52
CA SER A 526 -10.16 -16.64 -43.26
C SER A 526 -10.97 -17.56 -42.32
N SER A 527 -12.28 -17.33 -42.28
CA SER A 527 -13.36 -18.33 -42.17
C SER A 527 -14.09 -18.35 -43.54
N PRO A 528 -14.84 -19.39 -43.99
CA PRO A 528 -16.07 -19.90 -43.35
C PRO A 528 -16.41 -21.42 -43.49
N SER A 529 -17.40 -21.89 -42.72
CA SER A 529 -18.57 -22.81 -42.98
C SER A 529 -18.45 -23.99 -43.99
N GLU A 530 -19.02 -25.21 -43.89
CA GLU A 530 -20.19 -25.78 -43.19
C GLU A 530 -20.34 -27.33 -43.47
N VAL A 531 -20.98 -28.10 -42.54
CA VAL A 531 -21.98 -29.21 -42.72
C VAL A 531 -21.63 -30.72 -42.94
N ARG A 532 -22.34 -31.55 -42.13
CA ARG A 532 -22.81 -32.99 -42.17
C ARG A 532 -21.94 -34.11 -41.52
N ALA A 533 -22.34 -34.71 -40.38
CA ALA A 533 -23.30 -35.83 -40.12
C ALA A 533 -22.64 -37.23 -40.30
N LEU A 534 -22.74 -38.30 -39.48
CA LEU A 534 -23.85 -38.93 -38.71
C LEU A 534 -23.34 -40.12 -37.83
N SER A 535 -24.18 -40.59 -36.87
CA SER A 535 -24.30 -41.97 -36.28
C SER A 535 -23.38 -42.39 -35.10
N SER A 536 -23.78 -43.03 -33.98
CA SER A 536 -25.04 -43.67 -33.49
C SER A 536 -25.00 -44.06 -31.98
N ARG A 537 -25.99 -43.61 -31.18
CA ARG A 537 -26.98 -44.28 -30.26
C ARG A 537 -26.61 -45.47 -29.30
N PRO A 538 -27.51 -45.93 -28.37
CA PRO A 538 -28.69 -45.33 -27.67
C PRO A 538 -28.80 -45.67 -26.14
N SER A 539 -29.64 -45.04 -25.29
CA SER A 539 -31.06 -45.38 -24.91
C SER A 539 -31.36 -44.87 -23.48
N PRO A 540 -32.60 -44.87 -22.92
CA PRO A 540 -33.94 -44.57 -23.48
C PRO A 540 -34.77 -43.57 -22.60
N MET A 541 -36.04 -43.34 -22.99
CA MET A 541 -36.98 -42.28 -22.57
C MET A 541 -38.35 -42.87 -22.11
N VAL A 542 -39.11 -42.09 -21.28
CA VAL A 542 -40.60 -41.84 -21.32
C VAL A 542 -41.53 -42.92 -20.66
N PRO A 543 -42.81 -42.66 -20.18
CA PRO A 543 -43.85 -41.64 -20.55
C PRO A 543 -44.65 -40.88 -19.44
N MET A 544 -45.23 -39.68 -19.70
CA MET A 544 -46.64 -39.26 -20.09
C MET A 544 -47.77 -39.56 -19.06
N ALA A 545 -48.85 -38.80 -18.78
CA ALA A 545 -49.76 -37.92 -19.57
C ALA A 545 -50.67 -36.98 -18.70
N THR A 546 -51.43 -36.07 -19.36
CA THR A 546 -52.47 -35.07 -18.93
C THR A 546 -53.92 -35.64 -18.81
N PRO A 547 -55.09 -34.90 -18.73
CA PRO A 547 -55.53 -33.56 -18.20
C PRO A 547 -56.88 -33.60 -17.36
N PHE A 548 -57.44 -32.46 -16.86
CA PHE A 548 -58.88 -32.01 -17.01
C PHE A 548 -59.39 -30.84 -16.07
N ILE A 549 -60.19 -29.93 -16.69
CA ILE A 549 -61.42 -29.15 -16.25
C ILE A 549 -61.35 -27.80 -15.45
N ARG A 550 -62.12 -26.81 -15.99
CA ARG A 550 -62.48 -25.39 -15.64
C ARG A 550 -63.68 -25.28 -14.63
N PRO A 551 -64.37 -24.13 -14.26
CA PRO A 551 -64.45 -22.76 -14.86
C PRO A 551 -64.67 -21.51 -13.94
N GLY A 552 -64.77 -20.30 -14.56
CA GLY A 552 -65.58 -19.12 -14.14
C GLY A 552 -64.81 -17.93 -13.54
N SER A 553 -65.03 -16.65 -13.83
CA SER A 553 -65.96 -15.90 -14.70
C SER A 553 -65.31 -14.54 -15.11
N ALA A 554 -65.93 -13.84 -16.06
CA ALA A 554 -65.45 -12.63 -16.72
C ALA A 554 -66.45 -11.46 -16.57
N MET A 555 -66.00 -10.25 -16.98
CA MET A 555 -66.78 -9.17 -17.64
C MET A 555 -67.63 -8.23 -16.71
N LEU A 556 -67.81 -6.90 -16.89
CA LEU A 556 -67.59 -5.84 -17.91
C LEU A 556 -67.69 -4.45 -17.21
N ARG A 557 -66.88 -3.42 -17.51
CA ARG A 557 -67.09 -2.25 -18.43
C ARG A 557 -68.43 -1.48 -18.42
N SER A 558 -68.34 -0.15 -18.25
CA SER A 558 -68.94 0.95 -19.07
C SER A 558 -68.56 2.32 -18.42
N HIS A 559 -67.94 3.29 -19.11
CA HIS A 559 -68.47 4.39 -19.99
C HIS A 559 -69.54 5.26 -19.28
N SER A 560 -69.59 6.60 -19.26
CA SER A 560 -68.95 7.68 -20.06
C SER A 560 -69.42 9.11 -19.63
N LEU A 561 -68.60 10.14 -19.93
CA LEU A 561 -68.90 11.53 -20.40
C LEU A 561 -69.26 12.77 -19.49
N SER A 562 -68.37 13.78 -19.58
CA SER A 562 -68.56 15.27 -19.75
C SER A 562 -69.18 16.12 -18.61
N ARG A 563 -68.84 17.40 -18.31
CA ARG A 563 -68.33 18.55 -19.12
C ARG A 563 -67.83 19.74 -18.23
N SER A 564 -66.77 20.43 -18.70
CA SER A 564 -66.39 21.87 -18.65
C SER A 564 -66.23 22.72 -17.36
N GLY A 565 -65.10 23.47 -17.29
CA GLY A 565 -64.99 24.76 -16.57
C GLY A 565 -63.57 25.36 -16.40
N TYR A 566 -63.06 26.04 -17.46
CA TYR A 566 -62.09 27.17 -17.52
C TYR A 566 -60.68 27.15 -16.85
N ALA A 567 -59.71 27.65 -17.64
CA ALA A 567 -58.25 27.76 -17.40
C ALA A 567 -57.82 29.18 -16.92
N PRO A 568 -56.51 29.47 -16.64
CA PRO A 568 -55.53 29.66 -17.71
C PRO A 568 -54.15 29.00 -17.49
N ARG A 569 -53.48 28.79 -18.63
CA ARG A 569 -52.17 28.15 -18.83
C ARG A 569 -50.99 29.09 -18.54
N VAL A 570 -49.89 28.52 -18.04
CA VAL A 570 -48.50 28.98 -18.23
C VAL A 570 -47.64 27.74 -18.54
N PRO A 571 -46.69 27.77 -19.51
CA PRO A 571 -46.23 26.58 -20.21
C PRO A 571 -45.14 25.79 -19.45
N HIS A 572 -45.23 24.46 -19.53
CA HIS A 572 -44.17 23.53 -19.16
C HIS A 572 -43.07 23.52 -20.23
N SER A 573 -41.85 23.88 -19.84
CA SER A 573 -40.63 23.40 -20.50
C SER A 573 -40.07 22.22 -19.71
N ASN A 574 -40.06 21.05 -20.35
CA ASN A 574 -39.27 19.91 -19.94
C ASN A 574 -37.78 20.25 -20.06
N SER A 575 -37.06 20.29 -18.94
CA SER A 575 -35.67 19.86 -18.93
C SER A 575 -35.42 19.09 -17.63
N LEU A 576 -35.30 17.77 -17.77
CA LEU A 576 -34.62 16.91 -16.81
C LEU A 576 -33.17 17.37 -16.71
N GLY A 577 -32.92 18.31 -15.81
CA GLY A 577 -31.58 18.69 -15.39
C GLY A 577 -31.06 17.62 -14.44
N THR A 578 -30.40 16.60 -14.99
CA THR A 578 -29.49 15.74 -14.26
C THR A 578 -28.51 16.63 -13.51
N ILE A 579 -28.67 16.77 -12.19
CA ILE A 579 -27.67 17.43 -11.36
C ILE A 579 -26.46 16.50 -11.38
N HIS A 580 -25.55 16.78 -12.31
CA HIS A 580 -24.20 16.26 -12.27
C HIS A 580 -23.65 16.54 -10.87
N SER A 581 -23.28 15.48 -10.16
CA SER A 581 -22.32 15.57 -9.08
C SER A 581 -21.18 16.45 -9.54
N ASN A 582 -20.91 17.53 -8.82
CA ASN A 582 -19.70 18.32 -9.00
C ASN A 582 -18.54 17.32 -9.07
N ILE A 583 -17.98 17.18 -10.27
CA ILE A 583 -16.73 16.51 -10.51
C ILE A 583 -15.74 17.26 -9.62
N VAL A 584 -15.30 16.62 -8.54
CA VAL A 584 -14.05 16.99 -7.90
C VAL A 584 -13.04 16.95 -9.02
N GLY A 585 -12.59 18.11 -9.48
CA GLY A 585 -11.59 18.20 -10.54
C GLY A 585 -10.45 17.26 -10.16
N HIS A 586 -10.10 16.34 -11.06
CA HIS A 586 -8.89 15.54 -10.92
C HIS A 586 -7.70 16.48 -11.00
N SER A 587 -7.34 17.10 -9.88
CA SER A 587 -6.15 17.93 -9.78
C SER A 587 -4.95 17.00 -9.67
N SER A 588 -4.38 16.64 -10.82
CA SER A 588 -3.09 15.98 -10.90
C SER A 588 -2.02 17.05 -11.08
N VAL A 589 -1.04 17.10 -10.19
CA VAL A 589 0.11 18.01 -10.28
C VAL A 589 1.34 17.18 -10.63
N LEU A 590 2.00 17.58 -11.72
CA LEU A 590 3.16 16.90 -12.27
C LEU A 590 4.44 17.68 -11.97
N PHE A 591 5.52 16.97 -11.61
CA PHE A 591 6.79 17.56 -11.21
C PHE A 591 7.98 16.85 -11.88
N VAL A 592 8.93 17.64 -12.40
CA VAL A 592 10.19 17.19 -13.01
C VAL A 592 11.37 17.69 -12.17
N LEU A 593 12.46 16.92 -12.14
CA LEU A 593 13.75 17.35 -11.58
C LEU A 593 14.72 17.69 -12.73
N LEU A 594 15.48 18.78 -12.59
CA LEU A 594 16.55 19.15 -13.54
C LEU A 594 17.78 18.24 -13.42
#